data_AF-A0A844TFI4-F1
#
_entry.id   AF-A0A844TFI4-F1
#
_cell.length_a   1.000
_cell.length_b   1.000
_cell.length_c   1.000
_cell.angle_alpha   90.00
_cell.angle_beta   90.00
_cell.angle_gamma   90.00
#
_symmetry.space_group_name_H-M   'P 1'
#
loop_
_entity.id
_entity.type
_entity.pdbx_description
1 polymer ?
#
loop_
_entity_poly.entity_id
_entity_poly.type
_entity_poly.pdbx_seq_one_letter_code
_entity_poly.pdbx_strand_id
1 'polypeptide(L)'
;MRQMKLHFPAVMLAAVVLGPHPVVAQQPQQPPQPAPTPQQQFQPSGEWARLPRMQLERQFAGPLQDTVVQRLRDPVDGTICYLYLPISVPHSPTTATGFVQYGPNGIGSINCMPGAPAVAAPAKRK
;
A
#
# COMPACT_ATOMS: atom_id res chain seq x y z
N MET A 1 35.52 -16.76 -78.24
CA MET A 1 34.19 -16.39 -78.77
C MET A 1 33.26 -16.32 -77.57
N ARG A 2 32.54 -15.25 -77.22
CA ARG A 2 31.88 -14.19 -77.97
C ARG A 2 32.07 -12.84 -77.27
N GLN A 3 32.19 -11.82 -78.12
CA GLN A 3 32.02 -10.41 -77.84
C GLN A 3 30.59 -10.10 -77.40
N MET A 4 30.41 -9.19 -76.44
CA MET A 4 29.24 -8.31 -76.44
C MET A 4 29.59 -6.99 -75.74
N LYS A 5 30.00 -6.02 -76.57
CA LYS A 5 29.87 -4.60 -76.31
C LYS A 5 28.38 -4.26 -76.31
N LEU A 6 27.87 -3.55 -75.31
CA LEU A 6 26.72 -2.66 -75.49
C LEU A 6 26.71 -1.55 -74.41
N HIS A 7 27.10 -0.36 -74.88
CA HIS A 7 26.66 1.01 -74.58
C HIS A 7 26.19 1.39 -73.17
N PHE A 8 26.97 2.29 -72.57
CA PHE A 8 26.58 3.25 -71.54
C PHE A 8 25.37 4.11 -72.00
N PRO A 9 24.52 4.50 -71.05
CA PRO A 9 24.40 5.92 -70.79
C PRO A 9 24.63 6.23 -69.31
N ALA A 10 25.43 7.27 -69.11
CA ALA A 10 25.53 8.00 -67.87
C ALA A 10 24.14 8.51 -67.46
N VAL A 11 23.88 8.59 -66.15
CA VAL A 11 23.19 9.73 -65.52
C VAL A 11 23.42 9.63 -64.00
N MET A 12 24.15 10.66 -63.54
CA MET A 12 24.11 11.33 -62.25
C MET A 12 24.42 10.56 -60.96
N LEU A 13 25.61 10.89 -60.44
CA LEU A 13 25.93 10.86 -59.02
C LEU A 13 24.89 11.66 -58.20
N ALA A 14 24.33 11.02 -57.18
CA ALA A 14 23.90 11.69 -55.96
C ALA A 14 24.75 11.13 -54.81
N ALA A 15 25.77 11.88 -54.42
CA ALA A 15 26.54 11.57 -53.22
C ALA A 15 25.65 11.85 -51.99
N VAL A 16 25.05 10.79 -51.43
CA VAL A 16 24.38 10.84 -50.14
C VAL A 16 25.47 10.90 -49.07
N VAL A 17 25.70 12.09 -48.54
CA VAL A 17 26.56 12.31 -47.37
C VAL A 17 25.83 11.74 -46.15
N LEU A 18 26.21 10.53 -45.73
CA LEU A 18 25.81 9.98 -44.43
C LEU A 18 26.63 10.67 -43.32
N GLY A 19 26.05 11.69 -42.70
CA GLY A 19 26.50 12.19 -41.40
C GLY A 19 25.85 11.39 -40.26
N PRO A 20 26.56 11.16 -39.13
CA PRO A 20 25.98 10.50 -37.96
C PRO A 20 25.07 11.50 -37.22
N HIS A 21 23.77 11.21 -37.16
CA HIS A 21 22.84 11.97 -36.33
C HIS A 21 22.88 11.41 -34.89
N PRO A 22 23.13 12.25 -33.86
CA PRO A 22 22.93 11.83 -32.48
C PRO A 22 21.43 11.65 -32.23
N VAL A 23 21.02 10.41 -31.93
CA VAL A 23 19.69 10.12 -31.40
C VAL A 23 19.64 10.65 -29.97
N VAL A 24 18.95 11.76 -29.77
CA VAL A 24 18.57 12.25 -28.44
C VAL A 24 17.37 11.42 -27.98
N ALA A 25 17.58 10.53 -27.03
CA ALA A 25 16.49 9.85 -26.33
C ALA A 25 15.72 10.88 -25.48
N GLN A 26 14.49 11.21 -25.88
CA GLN A 26 13.57 12.00 -25.07
C GLN A 26 13.09 11.14 -23.89
N GLN A 27 13.67 11.35 -22.70
CA GLN A 27 13.08 10.86 -21.46
C GLN A 27 11.74 11.57 -21.24
N PRO A 28 10.66 10.85 -20.89
CA PRO A 28 9.42 11.48 -20.47
C PRO A 28 9.68 12.35 -19.24
N GLN A 29 9.43 13.66 -19.33
CA GLN A 29 9.43 14.54 -18.16
C GLN A 29 8.31 14.09 -17.23
N GLN A 30 8.69 13.53 -16.09
CA GLN A 30 7.78 13.20 -15.01
C GLN A 30 7.24 14.53 -14.42
N PRO A 31 5.91 14.69 -14.27
CA PRO A 31 5.34 15.91 -13.72
C PRO A 31 5.87 16.20 -12.30
N PRO A 32 5.96 17.48 -11.90
CA PRO A 32 6.47 17.87 -10.59
C PRO A 32 5.66 17.19 -9.49
N GLN A 33 6.33 16.48 -8.57
CA GLN A 33 5.67 15.95 -7.39
C GLN A 33 5.15 17.10 -6.52
N PRO A 34 3.90 17.03 -6.01
CA PRO A 34 3.38 18.02 -5.07
C PRO A 34 4.28 18.13 -3.84
N ALA A 35 4.49 19.35 -3.34
CA ALA A 35 5.22 19.58 -2.11
C ALA A 35 4.59 18.79 -0.94
N PRO A 36 5.38 18.25 0.01
CA PRO A 36 4.86 17.56 1.16
C PRO A 36 3.97 18.50 1.97
N THR A 37 2.70 18.14 2.13
CA THR A 37 1.77 18.83 3.02
C THR A 37 2.27 18.73 4.47
N PRO A 38 2.11 19.79 5.29
CA PRO A 38 2.45 19.73 6.71
C PRO A 38 1.68 18.58 7.36
N GLN A 39 2.40 17.59 7.89
CA GLN A 39 1.80 16.49 8.63
C GLN A 39 1.21 17.06 9.93
N GLN A 40 -0.12 17.21 9.97
CA GLN A 40 -0.84 17.61 11.17
C GLN A 40 -0.58 16.59 12.28
N GLN A 41 0.05 17.05 13.35
CA GLN A 41 0.35 16.25 14.52
C GLN A 41 -0.98 15.92 15.22
N PHE A 42 -1.50 14.72 14.98
CA PHE A 42 -2.70 14.23 15.62
C PHE A 42 -2.46 14.06 17.14
N GLN A 43 -3.17 14.83 17.96
CA GLN A 43 -3.23 14.63 19.40
C GLN A 43 -4.52 13.88 19.76
N PRO A 44 -4.43 12.64 20.24
CA PRO A 44 -5.61 11.89 20.69
C PRO A 44 -6.24 12.63 21.86
N SER A 45 -7.51 13.01 21.73
CA SER A 45 -8.25 13.62 22.84
C SER A 45 -8.57 12.56 23.91
N GLY A 46 -8.72 12.98 25.17
CA GLY A 46 -9.07 12.07 26.27
C GLY A 46 -10.40 11.31 26.07
N GLU A 47 -11.23 11.74 25.12
CA GLU A 47 -12.45 11.07 24.69
C GLU A 47 -12.16 9.71 24.04
N TRP A 48 -11.07 9.57 23.27
CA TRP A 48 -10.69 8.33 22.60
C TRP A 48 -10.38 7.21 23.58
N ALA A 49 -9.81 7.56 24.73
CA ALA A 49 -9.50 6.61 25.79
C ALA A 49 -10.74 6.03 26.48
N ARG A 50 -11.91 6.68 26.32
CA ARG A 50 -13.19 6.23 26.90
C ARG A 50 -13.99 5.34 25.97
N LEU A 51 -13.55 5.18 24.71
CA LEU A 51 -14.25 4.33 23.75
C LEU A 51 -14.20 2.87 24.20
N PRO A 52 -15.34 2.15 24.16
CA PRO A 52 -15.37 0.74 24.50
C PRO A 52 -14.44 -0.04 23.57
N ARG A 53 -13.70 -0.99 24.13
CA ARG A 53 -12.79 -1.85 23.39
C ARG A 53 -13.49 -3.15 23.05
N MET A 54 -13.37 -3.59 21.80
CA MET A 54 -13.77 -4.95 21.45
C MET A 54 -12.90 -5.96 22.21
N GLN A 55 -13.47 -7.10 22.57
CA GLN A 55 -12.80 -8.19 23.29
C GLN A 55 -12.14 -9.15 22.30
N LEU A 56 -10.87 -9.47 22.52
CA LEU A 56 -10.19 -10.52 21.77
C LEU A 56 -10.67 -11.90 22.24
N GLU A 57 -11.41 -12.62 21.39
CA GLU A 57 -11.92 -13.96 21.73
C GLU A 57 -11.01 -15.09 21.23
N ARG A 58 -10.34 -14.87 20.09
CA ARG A 58 -9.44 -15.85 19.45
C ARG A 58 -8.38 -15.14 18.60
N GLN A 59 -7.26 -15.83 18.39
CA GLN A 59 -6.22 -15.46 17.45
C GLN A 59 -5.82 -16.69 16.62
N PHE A 60 -5.60 -16.50 15.34
CA PHE A 60 -5.24 -17.51 14.36
C PHE A 60 -3.98 -17.08 13.61
N ALA A 61 -3.24 -18.05 13.09
CA ALA A 61 -2.24 -17.78 12.06
C ALA A 61 -2.94 -17.25 10.80
N GLY A 62 -2.37 -16.22 10.18
CA GLY A 62 -2.84 -15.73 8.89
C GLY A 62 -2.34 -16.62 7.73
N PRO A 63 -2.85 -16.41 6.51
CA PRO A 63 -2.41 -17.11 5.30
C PRO A 63 -0.93 -16.89 4.95
N LEU A 64 -0.33 -15.77 5.38
CA LEU A 64 1.09 -15.47 5.17
C LEU A 64 1.87 -15.68 6.48
N GLN A 65 3.17 -16.01 6.37
CA GLN A 65 4.02 -16.39 7.51
C GLN A 65 4.08 -15.32 8.60
N ASP A 66 4.01 -14.06 8.22
CA ASP A 66 4.17 -12.87 9.06
C ASP A 66 2.84 -12.20 9.39
N THR A 67 1.74 -12.96 9.37
CA THR A 67 0.40 -12.40 9.58
C THR A 67 -0.43 -13.19 10.58
N VAL A 68 -1.37 -12.50 11.24
CA VAL A 68 -2.31 -13.08 12.19
C VAL A 68 -3.72 -12.62 11.87
N VAL A 69 -4.71 -13.44 12.25
CA VAL A 69 -6.12 -13.06 12.24
C VAL A 69 -6.61 -13.04 13.68
N GLN A 70 -7.12 -11.90 14.14
CA GLN A 70 -7.74 -11.75 15.44
C GLN A 70 -9.26 -11.71 15.30
N ARG A 71 -9.96 -12.46 16.14
CA ARG A 71 -11.41 -12.41 16.24
C ARG A 71 -11.80 -11.57 17.45
N LEU A 72 -12.36 -10.40 17.17
CA LEU A 72 -12.82 -9.43 18.13
C LEU A 72 -14.34 -9.50 18.28
N ARG A 73 -14.86 -9.33 19.49
CA ARG A 73 -16.29 -9.18 19.77
C ARG A 73 -16.59 -7.84 20.42
N ASP A 74 -17.58 -7.12 19.89
CA ASP A 74 -18.13 -5.95 20.54
C ASP A 74 -18.96 -6.38 21.76
N PRO A 75 -18.62 -5.92 22.99
CA PRO A 75 -19.39 -6.25 24.18
C PRO A 75 -20.79 -5.63 24.23
N VAL A 76 -21.06 -4.59 23.43
CA VAL A 76 -22.33 -3.84 23.46
C VAL A 76 -23.41 -4.54 22.66
N ASP A 77 -23.11 -4.92 21.42
CA ASP A 77 -24.09 -5.47 20.48
C ASP A 77 -23.76 -6.90 20.01
N GLY A 78 -22.59 -7.43 20.37
CA GLY A 78 -22.14 -8.76 19.97
C GLY A 78 -21.52 -8.85 18.58
N THR A 79 -21.35 -7.74 17.85
CA THR A 79 -20.68 -7.68 16.54
C THR A 79 -19.35 -8.41 16.57
N ILE A 80 -19.10 -9.25 15.57
CA ILE A 80 -17.85 -10.01 15.45
C ILE A 80 -17.04 -9.40 14.33
N CYS A 81 -15.81 -9.00 14.62
CA CYS A 81 -14.86 -8.53 13.63
C CYS A 81 -13.68 -9.48 13.52
N TYR A 82 -13.27 -9.79 12.29
CA TYR A 82 -12.00 -10.42 11.99
C TYR A 82 -11.02 -9.36 11.51
N LEU A 83 -9.92 -9.22 12.24
CA LEU A 83 -8.86 -8.28 11.95
C LEU A 83 -7.62 -9.04 11.48
N TYR A 84 -7.25 -8.83 10.23
CA TYR A 84 -6.04 -9.38 9.62
C TYR A 84 -4.90 -8.38 9.75
N LEU A 85 -3.81 -8.78 10.40
CA LEU A 85 -2.70 -7.90 10.78
C LEU A 85 -1.37 -8.52 10.35
N PRO A 86 -0.42 -7.72 9.83
CA PRO A 86 0.99 -8.07 9.87
C PRO A 86 1.49 -8.13 11.31
N ILE A 87 2.40 -9.07 11.60
CA ILE A 87 3.04 -9.21 12.92
C ILE A 87 3.93 -7.99 13.22
N SER A 88 4.57 -7.44 12.19
CA SER A 88 5.36 -6.21 12.27
C SER A 88 4.83 -5.17 11.30
N VAL A 89 4.57 -3.97 11.80
CA VAL A 89 4.11 -2.83 10.99
C VAL A 89 5.04 -1.65 11.25
N PRO A 90 5.68 -1.07 10.22
CA PRO A 90 6.41 0.17 10.37
C PRO A 90 5.51 1.29 10.91
N HIS A 91 5.98 1.99 11.93
CA HIS A 91 5.29 3.13 12.52
C HIS A 91 6.28 4.25 12.83
N SER A 92 5.77 5.46 13.07
CA SER A 92 6.58 6.59 13.52
C SER A 92 7.27 6.25 14.86
N PRO A 93 8.36 6.93 15.23
CA PRO A 93 8.80 6.93 16.62
C PRO A 93 7.64 7.27 17.57
N THR A 94 7.65 6.71 18.78
CA THR A 94 6.66 7.00 19.81
C THR A 94 6.72 8.48 20.18
N THR A 95 5.57 9.16 20.17
CA THR A 95 5.45 10.57 20.56
C THR A 95 5.65 10.73 22.07
N ALA A 96 5.85 11.98 22.54
CA ALA A 96 5.90 12.30 23.98
C ALA A 96 4.63 11.86 24.74
N THR A 97 3.51 11.70 24.04
CA THR A 97 2.23 11.24 24.56
C THR A 97 2.04 9.72 24.50
N GLY A 98 3.04 8.96 24.05
CA GLY A 98 2.99 7.49 24.00
C GLY A 98 2.30 6.91 22.75
N PHE A 99 1.93 7.76 21.78
CA PHE A 99 1.25 7.33 20.57
C PHE A 99 2.22 7.10 19.42
N VAL A 100 1.82 6.27 18.47
CA VAL A 100 2.55 6.05 17.21
C VAL A 100 1.61 6.31 16.05
N GLN A 101 2.15 6.84 14.96
CA GLN A 101 1.43 6.99 13.71
C GLN A 101 1.85 5.84 12.80
N TYR A 102 0.88 5.01 12.43
CA TYR A 102 1.09 4.01 11.40
C TYR A 102 0.98 4.70 10.05
N GLY A 103 1.93 4.42 9.15
CA GLY A 103 1.88 4.95 7.79
C GLY A 103 0.60 4.52 7.06
N PRO A 104 0.30 5.13 5.91
CA PRO A 104 -0.84 4.72 5.10
C PRO A 104 -0.75 3.23 4.77
N ASN A 105 -1.85 2.50 4.99
CA ASN A 105 -2.00 1.07 4.70
C ASN A 105 -1.18 0.10 5.58
N GLY A 106 -0.71 0.51 6.77
CA GLY A 106 0.15 -0.34 7.60
C GLY A 106 -0.57 -1.39 8.47
N ILE A 107 -1.78 -1.12 8.97
CA ILE A 107 -2.37 -1.88 10.09
C ILE A 107 -3.24 -3.07 9.63
N GLY A 108 -3.28 -3.37 8.33
CA GLY A 108 -4.07 -4.49 7.79
C GLY A 108 -5.54 -4.17 7.51
N SER A 109 -6.42 -5.17 7.59
CA SER A 109 -7.83 -5.06 7.17
C SER A 109 -8.80 -5.65 8.20
N ILE A 110 -9.97 -5.02 8.37
CA ILE A 110 -11.01 -5.46 9.29
C ILE A 110 -12.33 -5.74 8.56
N ASN A 111 -12.92 -6.89 8.85
CA ASN A 111 -14.23 -7.28 8.33
C ASN A 111 -15.14 -7.63 9.50
N CYS A 112 -16.28 -6.94 9.60
CA CYS A 112 -17.24 -7.12 10.69
C CYS A 112 -18.55 -7.73 10.18
N MET A 113 -19.14 -8.58 11.01
CA MET A 113 -20.44 -9.21 10.75
C MET A 113 -21.30 -9.15 12.01
N PRO A 114 -22.64 -9.04 11.86
CA PRO A 114 -23.54 -9.15 12.99
C PRO A 114 -23.29 -10.43 13.78
N GLY A 115 -23.23 -10.32 15.10
CA GLY A 115 -23.15 -11.46 16.00
C GLY A 115 -24.38 -11.55 16.87
N ALA A 116 -24.61 -12.72 17.48
CA ALA A 116 -25.56 -12.79 18.58
C ALA A 116 -25.09 -11.87 19.72
N PRO A 117 -26.00 -11.16 20.40
CA PRO A 117 -25.67 -10.31 21.54
C PRO A 117 -24.82 -11.09 22.54
N ALA A 118 -23.73 -10.46 23.02
CA ALA A 118 -22.89 -11.08 24.03
C ALA A 118 -23.74 -11.30 25.29
N VAL A 119 -24.12 -12.54 25.59
CA VAL A 119 -24.75 -12.86 26.87
C VAL A 119 -23.71 -12.54 27.94
N ALA A 120 -23.98 -11.55 28.78
CA ALA A 120 -23.08 -11.17 29.86
C ALA A 120 -22.70 -12.43 30.65
N ALA A 121 -21.39 -12.68 30.81
CA ALA A 121 -20.92 -13.80 31.59
C ALA A 121 -21.54 -13.74 33.00
N PRO A 122 -22.01 -14.86 33.57
CA PRO A 122 -22.62 -14.84 34.89
C PRO A 122 -21.60 -14.28 35.89
N ALA A 123 -21.97 -13.22 36.60
CA ALA A 123 -21.14 -12.64 37.65
C ALA A 123 -20.81 -13.74 38.66
N LYS A 124 -19.52 -13.97 38.93
CA LYS A 124 -19.08 -14.85 40.03
C LYS A 124 -19.71 -14.33 41.32
N ARG A 125 -20.68 -15.07 41.87
CA ARG A 125 -21.15 -14.86 43.24
C ARG A 125 -19.98 -15.20 44.17
N LYS A 126 -19.56 -14.23 44.98
CA LYS A 126 -18.66 -14.44 46.12
C LYS A 126 -19.41 -15.13 47.24
#